data_AF-X0ZED3-F1
#
_entry.id   AF-X0ZED3-F1
#
_cell.length_a   1.000
_cell.length_b   1.000
_cell.length_c   1.000
_cell.angle_alpha   90.00
_cell.angle_beta   90.00
_cell.angle_gamma   90.00
#
_symmetry.space_group_name_H-M   'P 1'
#
loop_
_entity.id
_entity.type
_entity.pdbx_description
1 polymer ?
#
loop_
_entity_poly.entity_id
_entity_poly.type
_entity_poly.pdbx_seq_one_letter_code
_entity_poly.pdbx_strand_id
1 'polypeptide(L)'
;MKEITMTPIGIIHSPYKQVKGMPIQGKFKPEVTAYVELKDEYAPGLKDLDGFSHAIIIYHFHKSEKEEVIGKPFLEDKEHGIFSIRSPHRPNHIGLSVVKVESIGENKLHFSEV
;
A
#
# COMPACT_ATOMS: atom_id res chain seq x y z
N MET A 1 -8.99 -19.12 -17.23
CA MET A 1 -9.33 -17.67 -17.17
C MET A 1 -8.28 -16.91 -17.94
N LYS A 2 -8.62 -15.72 -18.45
CA LYS A 2 -7.66 -14.83 -19.09
C LYS A 2 -6.86 -14.10 -18.01
N GLU A 3 -5.57 -13.90 -18.24
CA GLU A 3 -4.69 -13.13 -17.36
C GLU A 3 -5.17 -11.66 -17.26
N ILE A 4 -4.98 -11.05 -16.08
CA ILE A 4 -5.24 -9.62 -15.85
C ILE A 4 -3.88 -8.94 -15.67
N THR A 5 -3.55 -8.02 -16.56
CA THR A 5 -2.30 -7.23 -16.48
C THR A 5 -2.59 -5.88 -15.81
N MET A 6 -1.77 -5.51 -14.83
CA MET A 6 -1.86 -4.22 -14.14
C MET A 6 -0.67 -3.34 -14.52
N THR A 7 -0.94 -2.10 -14.92
CA THR A 7 0.10 -1.09 -15.19
C THR A 7 0.18 -0.13 -14.01
N PRO A 8 1.36 0.09 -13.40
CA PRO A 8 1.51 1.07 -12.32
C PRO A 8 1.13 2.47 -12.79
N ILE A 9 0.27 3.15 -12.01
CA ILE A 9 -0.16 4.53 -12.26
C ILE A 9 0.70 5.57 -11.53
N GLY A 10 1.58 5.12 -10.63
CA GLY A 10 2.41 5.97 -9.79
C GLY A 10 3.33 5.18 -8.87
N ILE A 11 4.06 5.90 -8.01
CA ILE A 11 5.02 5.35 -7.03
C ILE A 11 4.69 5.90 -5.64
N ILE A 12 4.79 5.03 -4.62
CA ILE A 12 4.63 5.42 -3.21
C ILE A 12 6.01 5.77 -2.64
N HIS A 13 6.12 6.95 -2.04
CA HIS A 13 7.31 7.45 -1.37
C HIS A 13 7.06 7.53 0.13
N SER A 14 7.69 6.64 0.89
CA SER A 14 7.61 6.60 2.36
C SER A 14 9.02 6.70 2.97
N PRO A 15 9.15 7.02 4.28
CA PRO A 15 10.45 7.02 4.94
C PRO A 15 11.04 5.61 5.12
N TYR A 16 10.26 4.56 4.88
CA TYR A 16 10.69 3.17 5.05
C TYR A 16 11.50 2.67 3.84
N LYS A 17 12.82 2.75 3.96
CA LYS A 17 13.75 2.27 2.92
C LYS A 17 14.04 0.76 2.99
N GLN A 18 13.72 0.13 4.12
CA GLN A 18 13.96 -1.29 4.38
C GLN A 18 12.74 -1.90 5.09
N VAL A 19 12.57 -3.22 4.94
CA VAL A 19 11.52 -3.97 5.65
C VAL A 19 11.71 -3.88 7.17
N LYS A 20 12.99 -3.87 7.62
CA LYS A 20 13.34 -3.73 9.03
C LYS A 20 12.92 -2.34 9.54
N GLY A 21 12.03 -2.31 10.52
CA GLY A 21 11.51 -1.07 11.12
C GLY A 21 10.27 -0.49 10.45
N MET A 22 9.77 -1.13 9.38
CA MET A 22 8.45 -0.83 8.83
C MET A 22 7.37 -1.28 9.82
N PRO A 23 6.33 -0.46 10.06
CA PRO A 23 5.25 -0.85 10.95
C PRO A 23 4.49 -2.04 10.33
N ILE A 24 3.95 -2.88 11.22
CA ILE A 24 3.12 -4.02 10.80
C ILE A 24 1.83 -3.51 10.11
N GLN A 25 1.33 -2.35 10.55
CA GLN A 25 0.25 -1.60 9.91
C GLN A 25 0.46 -0.10 10.13
N GLY A 26 0.22 0.71 9.10
CA GLY A 26 0.47 2.16 9.16
C GLY A 26 -0.34 2.93 10.21
N LYS A 27 -1.52 2.41 10.58
CA LYS A 27 -2.32 2.94 11.70
C LYS A 27 -1.55 3.00 13.02
N PHE A 28 -0.52 2.17 13.21
CA PHE A 28 0.30 2.20 14.43
C PHE A 28 1.33 3.34 14.45
N LYS A 29 1.43 4.11 13.36
CA LYS A 29 2.34 5.24 13.17
C LYS A 29 1.62 6.44 12.52
N PRO A 30 0.61 7.01 13.20
CA PRO A 30 -0.20 8.10 12.64
C PRO A 30 0.60 9.36 12.31
N GLU A 31 1.74 9.56 12.96
CA GLU A 31 2.64 10.70 12.73
C GLU A 31 3.48 10.59 11.44
N VAL A 32 3.57 9.39 10.85
CA VAL A 32 4.40 9.16 9.67
C VAL A 32 3.64 9.58 8.41
N THR A 33 4.27 10.43 7.62
CA THR A 33 3.74 10.92 6.35
C THR A 33 4.44 10.26 5.17
N ALA A 34 3.69 10.11 4.08
CA ALA A 34 4.17 9.65 2.79
C ALA A 34 3.39 10.37 1.68
N TYR A 35 3.75 10.08 0.43
CA TYR A 35 2.97 10.53 -0.71
C TYR A 35 2.96 9.51 -1.84
N VAL A 36 1.90 9.54 -2.64
CA VAL A 36 1.86 8.86 -3.95
C VAL A 36 2.17 9.92 -4.99
N GLU A 37 3.15 9.65 -5.85
CA GLU A 37 3.43 10.42 -7.06
C GLU A 37 2.86 9.66 -8.25
N LEU A 38 1.77 10.18 -8.83
CA LEU A 38 1.15 9.63 -10.02
C LEU A 38 1.92 10.07 -11.27
N LYS A 39 1.85 9.27 -12.33
CA LYS A 39 2.21 9.75 -13.67
C LYS A 39 1.25 10.86 -14.08
N ASP A 40 1.76 11.86 -14.79
CA ASP A 40 0.99 13.07 -15.13
C ASP A 40 -0.32 12.79 -15.86
N GLU A 41 -0.36 11.74 -16.70
CA GLU A 41 -1.56 11.31 -17.41
C GLU A 41 -2.72 10.87 -16.47
N TYR A 42 -2.41 10.46 -15.23
CA TYR A 42 -3.39 10.06 -14.22
C TYR A 42 -3.67 11.13 -13.17
N ALA A 43 -2.91 12.23 -13.15
CA ALA A 43 -3.07 13.31 -12.16
C ALA A 43 -4.50 13.89 -12.09
N PRO A 44 -5.27 14.05 -13.20
CA PRO A 44 -6.66 14.50 -13.12
C PRO A 44 -7.57 13.61 -12.27
N GLY A 45 -7.19 12.35 -12.04
CA GLY A 45 -7.92 11.42 -11.18
C GLY A 45 -7.87 11.74 -9.69
N LEU A 46 -7.02 12.68 -9.25
CA LEU A 46 -6.95 13.13 -7.85
C LEU A 46 -8.06 14.13 -7.49
N LYS A 47 -8.82 14.63 -8.48
CA LYS A 47 -9.86 15.62 -8.27
C LYS A 47 -10.85 15.18 -7.17
N ASP A 48 -11.21 16.11 -6.30
CA ASP A 48 -12.18 15.98 -5.20
C ASP A 48 -11.75 15.02 -4.06
N LEU A 49 -10.57 14.39 -4.13
CA LEU A 49 -10.11 13.45 -3.11
C LEU A 49 -9.74 14.13 -1.79
N ASP A 50 -9.43 15.43 -1.80
CA ASP A 50 -9.21 16.29 -0.63
C ASP A 50 -10.50 16.61 0.14
N GLY A 51 -11.67 16.35 -0.46
CA GLY A 51 -12.96 16.40 0.21
C GLY A 51 -13.23 15.25 1.18
N PHE A 52 -12.37 14.21 1.20
CA PHE A 52 -12.51 13.04 2.06
C PHE A 52 -11.44 13.02 3.16
N SER A 53 -11.78 12.44 4.31
CA SER A 53 -10.81 12.28 5.40
C SER A 53 -9.78 11.19 5.12
N HIS A 54 -10.14 10.15 4.35
CA HIS A 54 -9.30 9.00 4.08
C HIS A 54 -9.43 8.51 2.64
N ALA A 55 -8.36 7.88 2.15
CA ALA A 55 -8.31 7.23 0.85
C ALA A 55 -7.87 5.76 1.01
N ILE A 56 -8.27 4.92 0.05
CA ILE A 56 -7.76 3.55 -0.09
C ILE A 56 -6.64 3.58 -1.12
N ILE A 57 -5.45 3.11 -0.73
CA ILE A 57 -4.34 2.88 -1.64
C ILE A 57 -4.22 1.39 -1.88
N ILE A 58 -4.34 0.99 -3.15
CA ILE A 58 -4.03 -0.35 -3.64
C ILE A 58 -2.65 -0.30 -4.30
N TYR A 59 -1.74 -1.18 -3.90
CA TYR A 59 -0.37 -1.16 -4.39
C TYR A 59 0.19 -2.57 -4.59
N HIS A 60 1.25 -2.67 -5.37
CA HIS A 60 1.93 -3.93 -5.62
C HIS A 60 3.15 -4.08 -4.69
N PHE A 61 3.28 -5.22 -4.01
CA PHE A 61 4.47 -5.56 -3.24
C PHE A 61 5.61 -5.95 -4.19
N HIS A 62 6.20 -4.96 -4.86
CA HIS A 62 7.26 -5.13 -5.87
C HIS A 62 8.51 -5.90 -5.43
N LYS A 63 8.72 -6.14 -4.12
CA LYS A 63 9.81 -6.96 -3.56
C LYS A 63 9.35 -8.32 -3.03
N SER A 64 8.06 -8.62 -3.11
CA SER A 64 7.56 -9.96 -2.79
C SER A 64 7.85 -10.85 -3.99
N GLU A 65 8.82 -11.74 -3.86
CA GLU A 65 9.22 -12.66 -4.93
C GLU A 65 8.66 -14.07 -4.72
N LYS A 66 7.90 -14.27 -3.64
CA LYS A 66 7.38 -15.58 -3.21
C LYS A 66 5.86 -15.59 -3.21
N GLU A 67 5.31 -16.74 -3.58
CA GLU A 67 3.91 -17.06 -3.43
C GLU A 67 3.75 -18.19 -2.41
N GLU A 68 2.86 -17.98 -1.45
CA GLU A 68 2.55 -18.87 -0.36
C GLU A 68 1.03 -18.97 -0.23
N VAL A 69 0.52 -20.18 0.00
CA VAL A 69 -0.89 -20.43 0.35
C VAL A 69 -1.09 -20.66 1.85
N ILE A 70 0.01 -20.90 2.58
CA ILE A 70 0.11 -20.99 4.03
C ILE A 70 1.31 -20.13 4.43
N GLY A 71 1.15 -19.27 5.45
CA GLY A 71 2.22 -18.39 5.92
C GLY A 71 2.09 -18.02 7.39
N LYS A 72 3.15 -17.44 7.94
CA LYS A 72 3.26 -17.09 9.36
C LYS A 72 3.23 -15.57 9.57
N PRO A 73 2.26 -15.01 10.33
CA PRO A 73 2.27 -13.61 10.72
C PRO A 73 3.51 -13.24 11.54
N PHE A 74 3.92 -11.96 11.47
CA PHE A 74 5.13 -11.49 12.15
C PHE A 74 5.07 -11.62 13.69
N LEU A 75 3.88 -11.57 14.30
CA LEU A 75 3.68 -11.56 15.75
C LEU A 75 3.20 -12.90 16.33
N GLU A 76 3.09 -13.94 15.51
CA GLU A 76 2.54 -15.23 15.93
C GLU A 76 3.48 -16.36 15.59
N ASP A 77 3.46 -17.43 16.38
CA ASP A 77 4.26 -18.62 16.11
C ASP A 77 3.60 -19.66 15.20
N LYS A 78 2.29 -19.51 14.96
CA LYS A 78 1.47 -20.44 14.20
C LYS A 78 1.30 -20.01 12.74
N GLU A 79 1.30 -20.99 11.85
CA GLU A 79 0.96 -20.79 10.44
C GLU A 79 -0.55 -20.74 10.22
N HIS A 80 -0.95 -19.96 9.22
CA HIS A 80 -2.34 -19.78 8.81
C HIS A 80 -2.46 -19.82 7.29
N GLY A 81 -3.67 -20.06 6.78
CA GLY A 81 -3.94 -19.88 5.35
C GLY A 81 -3.64 -18.43 4.94
N ILE A 82 -2.98 -18.23 3.80
CA ILE A 82 -2.48 -16.90 3.40
C ILE A 82 -3.62 -15.85 3.32
N PHE A 83 -4.83 -16.30 2.99
CA PHE A 83 -6.01 -15.45 2.85
C PHE A 83 -6.66 -15.04 4.17
N SER A 84 -6.31 -15.68 5.29
CA SER A 84 -6.76 -15.24 6.63
C SER A 84 -5.79 -14.25 7.28
N ILE A 85 -4.66 -13.95 6.64
CA ILE A 85 -3.64 -13.02 7.12
C ILE A 85 -3.36 -11.93 6.08
N ARG A 86 -2.50 -10.96 6.40
CA ARG A 86 -2.14 -9.82 5.50
C ARG A 86 -0.71 -9.92 4.96
N SER A 87 -0.19 -11.13 4.78
CA SER A 87 1.16 -11.35 4.24
C SER A 87 1.28 -10.83 2.80
N PRO A 88 2.44 -10.23 2.43
CA PRO A 88 2.71 -9.79 1.06
C PRO A 88 2.93 -10.95 0.08
N HIS A 89 3.28 -12.15 0.56
CA HIS A 89 3.64 -13.33 -0.25
C HIS A 89 2.44 -14.10 -0.81
N ARG A 90 1.34 -13.42 -1.11
CA ARG A 90 0.10 -13.99 -1.65
C ARG A 90 0.13 -14.10 -3.18
N PRO A 91 -0.69 -14.95 -3.83
CA PRO A 91 -0.63 -15.17 -5.29
C PRO A 91 -0.66 -13.91 -6.16
N ASN A 92 -1.51 -12.94 -5.79
CA ASN A 92 -1.48 -11.60 -6.37
C ASN A 92 -0.95 -10.65 -5.31
N HIS A 93 0.33 -10.27 -5.39
CA HIS A 93 1.09 -9.44 -4.44
C HIS A 93 0.52 -8.02 -4.26
N ILE A 94 -0.76 -7.91 -3.89
CA ILE A 94 -1.52 -6.68 -3.78
C ILE A 94 -1.67 -6.34 -2.31
N GLY A 95 -1.18 -5.14 -1.97
CA GLY A 95 -1.38 -4.49 -0.69
C GLY A 95 -2.56 -3.54 -0.72
N LEU A 96 -3.11 -3.29 0.47
CA LEU A 96 -4.17 -2.32 0.71
C LEU A 96 -3.83 -1.56 1.98
N SER A 97 -3.87 -0.24 1.90
CA SER A 97 -3.80 0.66 3.05
C SER A 97 -4.96 1.63 3.01
N VAL A 98 -5.54 1.91 4.18
CA VAL A 98 -6.43 3.05 4.39
C VAL A 98 -5.55 4.12 5.01
N VAL A 99 -5.49 5.30 4.39
CA VAL A 99 -4.60 6.39 4.79
C VAL A 99 -5.40 7.66 4.99
N LYS A 100 -4.95 8.53 5.90
CA LYS A 100 -5.56 9.84 6.10
C LYS A 100 -5.05 10.82 5.04
N VAL A 101 -5.97 11.46 4.33
CA VAL A 101 -5.62 12.45 3.29
C VAL A 101 -5.18 13.73 3.99
N GLU A 102 -3.99 14.23 3.66
CA GLU A 102 -3.43 15.46 4.25
C GLU A 102 -3.48 16.63 3.26
N SER A 103 -3.10 16.39 2.00
CA SER A 103 -3.19 17.39 0.93
C SER A 103 -3.02 16.77 -0.45
N ILE A 104 -3.39 17.51 -1.48
CA ILE A 104 -3.19 17.17 -2.89
C ILE A 104 -2.43 18.32 -3.54
N GLY A 105 -1.45 18.01 -4.38
CA GLY A 105 -0.71 19.00 -5.17
C GLY A 105 -0.24 18.39 -6.48
N GLU A 106 -0.42 19.09 -7.61
CA GLU A 106 -0.10 18.59 -8.95
C GLU A 106 -0.50 17.12 -9.17
N ASN A 107 0.48 16.21 -9.26
CA ASN A 107 0.32 14.77 -9.45
C ASN A 107 0.52 13.96 -8.14
N LYS A 108 0.49 14.60 -6.98
CA LYS A 108 0.81 14.03 -5.67
C LYS A 108 -0.37 14.03 -4.71
N LEU A 109 -0.57 12.89 -4.08
CA LEU A 109 -1.42 12.74 -2.89
C LEU A 109 -0.53 12.59 -1.66
N HIS A 110 -0.58 13.54 -0.74
CA HIS A 110 0.09 13.46 0.56
C HIS A 110 -0.85 12.86 1.61
N PHE A 111 -0.34 11.92 2.40
CA PHE A 111 -1.13 11.19 3.38
C PHE A 111 -0.32 10.80 4.62
N SER A 112 -1.04 10.48 5.70
CA SER A 112 -0.49 9.94 6.95
C SER A 112 -1.10 8.57 7.28
N GLU A 113 -0.72 7.99 8.43
CA GLU A 113 -1.07 6.62 8.85
C GLU A 113 -0.42 5.52 7.99
N VAL A 114 0.90 5.65 7.80
CA VAL A 114 1.75 4.87 6.87
C VAL A 114 2.57 3.81 7.55
#